data_AF-A0AA42LKV6-F1
#
_entry.id   AF-A0AA42LKV6-F1
#
_cell.length_a   1.000
_cell.length_b   1.000
_cell.length_c   1.000
_cell.angle_alpha   90.00
_cell.angle_beta   90.00
_cell.angle_gamma   90.00
#
_symmetry.space_group_name_H-M   'P 1'
#
loop_
_entity.id
_entity.type
_entity.pdbx_description
1 polymer ?
#
loop_
_entity_poly.entity_id
_entity_poly.type
_entity_poly.pdbx_seq_one_letter_code
_entity_poly.pdbx_strand_id
1 'polypeptide(L)'
;MGNRAWLSLQVDRNGRTLSSEEIAAANGNLPTLWQVLLADGSLRDADASQRVFGDAGTAALAAPAQAAHDRLRQVAAFLRTHAASGDAPHCVQWDAAVAYLAERMDARGARDASGERDDAAGLWISANLDELAWLHGDGAQAYLAHARALCTDRWNALQDSMREDDIAAALRLLDVQGADDESGWAWRVGLGGLAHPYFFPQEPARRVRYEDFDEDEDQGEDEDEDEGDGNDTHLGDGLHRFVVDNLCGVRAGRGENSRVVVPPQFDAIWRFEDGVAAVLKDDKLGLIDTDGRQLMPCELDEVWSYSQGLAMARVGDLIGFVDRSGAWAIPPTLESAGDFSPGGLAPAYEAGRWGLIDRRGAWASAPVWDDINWDDALHAYVTQRGDGCGLIDAQGRLVLDALYAALGPVESEPDSATLWISGQMRIRVLTEDDQRGIVDTQGGIVVPVAYTDLADIIWLPAPDPAEITPPPAGQAGRYVRVLRCVEHGEWDEWFQGAYDMVERREALPCKQHMVFGLMWKDTHGWLSAVTPEQASDHSPDGLHIGIAQADGAWLHEPVYAWIGVPESLRTGDGVHGVPSAIAHCWSQGQAVPAMHVDGAMRYLHADGRVQTEPQ
;
A
#
# COMPACT_ATOMS: atom_id res chain seq x y z
N MET A 1 9.57 21.65 -14.30
CA MET A 1 8.13 21.70 -14.65
C MET A 1 7.90 20.61 -15.68
N GLY A 2 7.14 19.57 -15.35
CA GLY A 2 6.85 18.48 -16.28
C GLY A 2 5.55 18.75 -17.03
N ASN A 3 5.53 18.54 -18.35
CA ASN A 3 4.33 18.68 -19.17
C ASN A 3 3.34 17.55 -18.85
N ARG A 4 2.06 17.84 -18.70
CA ARG A 4 1.04 16.89 -18.25
C ARG A 4 0.13 16.41 -19.38
N ALA A 5 -0.38 15.21 -19.23
CA ALA A 5 -1.55 14.69 -19.94
C ALA A 5 -2.63 14.34 -18.94
N TRP A 6 -3.88 14.64 -19.29
CA TRP A 6 -5.04 14.33 -18.47
C TRP A 6 -6.00 13.44 -19.22
N LEU A 7 -6.63 12.50 -18.51
CA LEU A 7 -7.70 11.66 -18.99
C LEU A 7 -8.98 12.02 -18.25
N SER A 8 -10.04 12.27 -19.00
CA SER A 8 -11.34 12.69 -18.48
C SER A 8 -12.48 11.83 -18.99
N LEU A 9 -13.53 11.71 -18.19
CA LEU A 9 -14.82 11.16 -18.57
C LEU A 9 -15.81 12.30 -18.86
N GLN A 10 -16.25 12.40 -20.10
CA GLN A 10 -17.09 13.47 -20.62
C GLN A 10 -18.51 12.98 -20.93
N VAL A 11 -19.50 13.79 -20.57
CA VAL A 11 -20.90 13.63 -20.99
C VAL A 11 -21.14 14.58 -22.15
N ASP A 12 -21.44 14.02 -23.32
CA ASP A 12 -21.60 14.79 -24.55
C ASP A 12 -22.98 14.62 -25.15
N ARG A 13 -23.59 15.72 -25.59
CA ARG A 13 -24.85 15.72 -26.35
C ARG A 13 -24.67 16.47 -27.65
N ASN A 14 -24.92 15.80 -28.78
CA ASN A 14 -24.83 16.40 -30.12
C ASN A 14 -23.49 17.11 -30.40
N GLY A 15 -22.37 16.53 -29.94
CA GLY A 15 -21.03 17.08 -30.17
C GLY A 15 -20.64 18.24 -29.24
N ARG A 16 -21.40 18.49 -28.17
CA ARG A 16 -21.03 19.45 -27.12
C ARG A 16 -20.88 18.76 -25.79
N THR A 17 -19.77 19.03 -25.11
CA THR A 17 -19.52 18.56 -23.74
C THR A 17 -20.39 19.33 -22.75
N LEU A 18 -21.22 18.59 -22.02
CA LEU A 18 -22.09 19.10 -20.97
C LEU A 18 -21.36 19.16 -19.63
N SER A 19 -20.50 18.17 -19.38
CA SER A 19 -19.70 18.08 -18.16
C SER A 19 -18.50 17.17 -18.39
N SER A 20 -17.41 17.45 -17.68
CA SER A 20 -16.20 16.63 -17.66
C SER A 20 -15.85 16.26 -16.22
N GLU A 21 -15.16 15.13 -16.06
CA GLU A 21 -14.55 14.65 -14.82
C GLU A 21 -13.16 14.17 -15.13
N GLU A 22 -12.15 14.71 -14.46
CA GLU A 22 -10.81 14.13 -14.55
C GLU A 22 -10.81 12.77 -13.86
N ILE A 23 -10.36 11.74 -14.57
CA ILE A 23 -10.29 10.36 -14.06
C ILE A 23 -8.85 9.85 -13.99
N ALA A 24 -7.88 10.55 -14.62
CA ALA A 24 -6.46 10.22 -14.52
C ALA A 24 -5.51 11.36 -14.95
N ALA A 25 -4.27 11.37 -14.46
CA ALA A 25 -3.21 12.29 -14.86
C ALA A 25 -1.85 11.58 -15.08
N ALA A 26 -1.01 12.09 -16.00
CA ALA A 26 0.31 11.55 -16.31
C ALA A 26 1.30 12.67 -16.68
N ASN A 27 2.59 12.45 -16.38
CA ASN A 27 3.66 13.43 -16.60
C ASN A 27 4.58 12.99 -17.75
N GLY A 28 4.77 13.86 -18.74
CA GLY A 28 5.79 13.77 -19.78
C GLY A 28 5.51 12.75 -20.89
N ASN A 29 4.40 12.02 -20.84
CA ASN A 29 4.02 11.04 -21.86
C ASN A 29 2.50 10.82 -21.94
N LEU A 30 2.07 10.09 -22.98
CA LEU A 30 0.75 9.47 -23.07
C LEU A 30 0.91 7.99 -22.71
N PRO A 31 0.46 7.52 -21.53
CA PRO A 31 0.70 6.15 -21.05
C PRO A 31 0.16 5.05 -21.94
N THR A 32 0.75 3.85 -21.87
CA THR A 32 0.46 2.76 -22.82
C THR A 32 -0.98 2.24 -22.74
N LEU A 33 -1.55 2.18 -21.54
CA LEU A 33 -2.95 1.83 -21.33
C LEU A 33 -3.88 2.89 -21.88
N TRP A 34 -3.56 4.17 -21.69
CA TRP A 34 -4.42 5.25 -22.19
C TRP A 34 -4.49 5.22 -23.71
N GLN A 35 -3.38 4.86 -24.37
CA GLN A 35 -3.37 4.61 -25.81
C GLN A 35 -4.32 3.49 -26.23
N VAL A 36 -4.42 2.42 -25.43
CA VAL A 36 -5.39 1.33 -25.64
C VAL A 36 -6.82 1.83 -25.45
N LEU A 37 -7.09 2.60 -24.39
CA LEU A 37 -8.43 3.15 -24.12
C LEU A 37 -8.91 4.08 -25.24
N LEU A 38 -8.00 4.90 -25.77
CA LEU A 38 -8.27 5.92 -26.79
C LEU A 38 -8.19 5.39 -28.24
N ALA A 39 -7.92 4.10 -28.43
CA ALA A 39 -7.86 3.49 -29.76
C ALA A 39 -9.15 3.73 -30.55
N ASP A 40 -9.00 3.88 -31.88
CA ASP A 40 -10.06 4.26 -32.83
C ASP A 40 -10.78 5.57 -32.49
N GLY A 41 -10.22 6.36 -31.57
CA GLY A 41 -10.76 7.64 -31.16
C GLY A 41 -10.78 8.67 -32.29
N SER A 42 -11.63 9.68 -32.13
CA SER A 42 -11.66 10.85 -32.99
C SER A 42 -11.26 12.09 -32.21
N LEU A 43 -10.82 13.12 -32.94
CA LEU A 43 -10.63 14.42 -32.32
C LEU A 43 -11.99 15.04 -32.00
N ARG A 44 -12.08 15.67 -30.83
CA ARG A 44 -13.24 16.41 -30.36
C ARG A 44 -12.82 17.82 -29.95
N ASP A 45 -13.81 18.67 -29.67
CA ASP A 45 -13.58 20.00 -29.13
C ASP A 45 -12.68 19.92 -27.88
N ALA A 46 -11.88 20.97 -27.67
CA ALA A 46 -11.01 21.06 -26.51
C ALA A 46 -11.83 20.97 -25.22
N ASP A 47 -11.29 20.28 -24.22
CA ASP A 47 -11.90 20.24 -22.89
C ASP A 47 -11.68 21.57 -22.17
N ALA A 48 -12.61 22.49 -22.36
CA ALA A 48 -12.56 23.83 -21.76
C ALA A 48 -12.73 23.83 -20.22
N SER A 49 -13.03 22.68 -19.60
CA SER A 49 -13.14 22.59 -18.15
C SER A 49 -11.77 22.47 -17.45
N GLN A 50 -10.69 22.22 -18.20
CA GLN A 50 -9.36 22.10 -17.65
C GLN A 50 -8.61 23.44 -17.59
N ARG A 51 -7.96 23.70 -16.44
CA ARG A 51 -7.11 24.89 -16.22
C ARG A 51 -5.67 24.56 -16.63
N VAL A 52 -5.30 24.90 -17.87
CA VAL A 52 -3.92 24.81 -18.37
C VAL A 52 -3.30 26.21 -18.41
N PHE A 53 -1.98 26.33 -18.26
CA PHE A 53 -1.27 27.60 -18.50
C PHE A 53 -1.29 27.96 -20.00
N GLY A 54 -2.28 28.74 -20.46
CA GLY A 54 -2.36 29.24 -21.84
C GLY A 54 -3.74 29.11 -22.49
N ASP A 55 -3.82 29.34 -23.81
CA ASP A 55 -5.04 29.14 -24.60
C ASP A 55 -5.35 27.63 -24.73
N ALA A 56 -6.35 27.15 -23.98
CA ALA A 56 -6.87 25.78 -24.02
C ALA A 56 -7.64 25.47 -25.33
N GLY A 57 -6.96 25.56 -26.47
CA GLY A 57 -7.55 25.44 -27.81
C GLY A 57 -7.27 24.12 -28.55
N THR A 58 -6.43 23.25 -27.98
CA THR A 58 -6.06 21.97 -28.63
C THR A 58 -7.18 20.95 -28.52
N ALA A 59 -7.57 20.38 -29.66
CA ALA A 59 -8.59 19.35 -29.73
C ALA A 59 -8.21 18.13 -28.88
N ALA A 60 -9.19 17.56 -28.17
CA ALA A 60 -8.97 16.38 -27.36
C ALA A 60 -9.05 15.10 -28.21
N LEU A 61 -8.22 14.11 -27.90
CA LEU A 61 -8.34 12.77 -28.49
C LEU A 61 -9.33 11.96 -27.65
N ALA A 62 -10.42 11.49 -28.23
CA ALA A 62 -11.49 10.84 -27.45
C ALA A 62 -12.07 9.60 -28.12
N ALA A 63 -12.49 8.64 -27.30
CA ALA A 63 -13.17 7.42 -27.70
C ALA A 63 -14.47 7.21 -26.89
N PRO A 64 -15.47 6.49 -27.41
CA PRO A 64 -16.66 6.13 -26.63
C PRO A 64 -16.27 5.38 -25.36
N ALA A 65 -16.79 5.80 -24.20
CA ALA A 65 -16.37 5.24 -22.91
C ALA A 65 -16.63 3.72 -22.81
N GLN A 66 -17.75 3.25 -23.37
CA GLN A 66 -18.05 1.82 -23.42
C GLN A 66 -17.02 1.03 -24.26
N ALA A 67 -16.61 1.56 -25.40
CA ALA A 67 -15.60 0.90 -26.23
C ALA A 67 -14.25 0.82 -25.50
N ALA A 68 -13.86 1.89 -24.80
CA ALA A 68 -12.66 1.90 -23.98
C ALA A 68 -12.74 0.87 -22.83
N HIS A 69 -13.88 0.79 -22.15
CA HIS A 69 -14.14 -0.22 -21.11
C HIS A 69 -14.06 -1.66 -21.65
N ASP A 70 -14.63 -1.92 -22.82
CA ASP A 70 -14.61 -3.24 -23.46
C ASP A 70 -13.18 -3.67 -23.82
N ARG A 71 -12.33 -2.73 -24.26
CA ARG A 71 -10.90 -3.01 -24.51
C ARG A 71 -10.16 -3.33 -23.22
N LEU A 72 -10.38 -2.55 -22.17
CA LEU A 72 -9.78 -2.79 -20.85
C LEU A 72 -10.18 -4.16 -20.30
N ARG A 73 -11.46 -4.55 -20.45
CA ARG A 73 -11.95 -5.88 -20.08
C ARG A 73 -11.27 -7.01 -20.87
N GLN A 74 -11.04 -6.82 -22.17
CA GLN A 74 -10.34 -7.81 -23.00
C GLN A 74 -8.90 -8.03 -22.52
N VAL A 75 -8.17 -6.95 -22.26
CA VAL A 75 -6.80 -7.01 -21.72
C VAL A 75 -6.79 -7.70 -20.36
N ALA A 76 -7.65 -7.27 -19.43
CA ALA A 76 -7.73 -7.86 -18.08
C ALA A 76 -8.10 -9.36 -18.12
N ALA A 77 -8.99 -9.77 -19.03
CA ALA A 77 -9.35 -11.18 -19.21
C ALA A 77 -8.17 -12.01 -19.74
N PHE A 78 -7.45 -11.51 -20.74
CA PHE A 78 -6.28 -12.19 -21.31
C PHE A 78 -5.13 -12.34 -20.30
N LEU A 79 -4.85 -11.29 -19.52
CA LEU A 79 -3.82 -11.36 -18.48
C LEU A 79 -4.19 -12.38 -17.41
N ARG A 80 -5.47 -12.47 -17.03
CA ARG A 80 -5.98 -13.48 -16.10
C ARG A 80 -5.76 -14.91 -16.57
N THR A 81 -5.95 -15.21 -17.85
CA THR A 81 -5.78 -16.59 -18.35
C THR A 81 -4.33 -17.06 -18.30
N HIS A 82 -3.38 -16.12 -18.20
CA HIS A 82 -1.94 -16.36 -18.10
C HIS A 82 -1.39 -16.22 -16.68
N ALA A 83 -2.22 -15.84 -15.72
CA ALA A 83 -1.85 -15.86 -14.31
C ALA A 83 -1.81 -17.32 -13.82
N ALA A 84 -0.63 -17.93 -13.83
CA ALA A 84 -0.43 -19.23 -13.20
C ALA A 84 -0.74 -19.12 -11.70
N SER A 85 -1.40 -20.14 -11.15
CA SER A 85 -1.69 -20.33 -9.74
C SER A 85 -0.59 -19.81 -8.80
N GLY A 86 -0.81 -18.65 -8.17
CA GLY A 86 -0.02 -18.20 -7.02
C GLY A 86 0.51 -16.76 -7.05
N ASP A 87 1.03 -16.24 -8.17
CA ASP A 87 1.93 -15.07 -8.14
C ASP A 87 1.66 -14.00 -9.23
N ALA A 88 0.47 -13.39 -9.26
CA ALA A 88 0.22 -12.28 -10.20
C ALA A 88 -0.48 -11.06 -9.56
N PRO A 89 0.19 -10.32 -8.64
CA PRO A 89 -0.34 -9.09 -8.03
C PRO A 89 -0.79 -8.03 -9.06
N HIS A 90 -0.26 -8.06 -10.28
CA HIS A 90 -0.66 -7.15 -11.36
C HIS A 90 -2.10 -7.39 -11.86
N CYS A 91 -2.63 -8.62 -11.85
CA CYS A 91 -3.98 -8.92 -12.37
C CYS A 91 -5.09 -8.22 -11.58
N VAL A 92 -4.88 -8.01 -10.27
CA VAL A 92 -5.84 -7.30 -9.41
C VAL A 92 -5.96 -5.83 -9.79
N GLN A 93 -4.85 -5.18 -10.15
CA GLN A 93 -4.86 -3.78 -10.59
C GLN A 93 -5.63 -3.60 -11.92
N TRP A 94 -5.52 -4.57 -12.84
CA TRP A 94 -6.30 -4.57 -14.08
C TRP A 94 -7.81 -4.73 -13.82
N ASP A 95 -8.19 -5.62 -12.90
CA ASP A 95 -9.59 -5.80 -12.50
C ASP A 95 -10.15 -4.58 -11.76
N ALA A 96 -9.34 -3.96 -10.88
CA ALA A 96 -9.69 -2.71 -10.22
C ALA A 96 -9.92 -1.59 -11.24
N ALA A 97 -9.14 -1.54 -12.33
CA ALA A 97 -9.30 -0.51 -13.36
C ALA A 97 -10.59 -0.71 -14.16
N VAL A 98 -10.93 -1.98 -14.46
CA VAL A 98 -12.22 -2.35 -15.08
C VAL A 98 -13.38 -1.92 -14.19
N ALA A 99 -13.30 -2.18 -12.88
CA ALA A 99 -14.35 -1.83 -11.93
C ALA A 99 -14.48 -0.31 -11.74
N TYR A 100 -13.36 0.38 -11.55
CA TYR A 100 -13.29 1.83 -11.40
C TYR A 100 -13.94 2.54 -12.59
N LEU A 101 -13.53 2.20 -13.82
CA LEU A 101 -14.08 2.86 -15.00
C LEU A 101 -15.59 2.58 -15.16
N ALA A 102 -16.04 1.37 -14.84
CA ALA A 102 -17.47 1.05 -14.84
C ALA A 102 -18.25 1.89 -13.81
N GLU A 103 -17.74 2.00 -12.58
CA GLU A 103 -18.35 2.81 -11.52
C GLU A 103 -18.45 4.28 -11.92
N ARG A 104 -17.37 4.86 -12.47
CA ARG A 104 -17.36 6.24 -12.96
C ARG A 104 -18.36 6.43 -14.09
N MET A 105 -18.44 5.50 -15.03
CA MET A 105 -19.43 5.51 -16.11
C MET A 105 -20.87 5.43 -15.59
N ASP A 106 -21.14 4.58 -14.60
CA ASP A 106 -22.47 4.43 -14.00
C ASP A 106 -22.87 5.67 -13.20
N ALA A 107 -21.93 6.24 -12.43
CA ALA A 107 -22.13 7.47 -11.66
C ALA A 107 -22.42 8.67 -12.57
N ARG A 108 -21.73 8.75 -13.72
CA ARG A 108 -21.88 9.82 -14.72
C ARG A 108 -22.96 9.57 -15.76
N GLY A 109 -23.61 8.40 -15.75
CA GLY A 109 -24.58 7.99 -16.75
C GLY A 109 -25.47 9.16 -17.17
N ALA A 110 -25.61 9.37 -18.48
CA ALA A 110 -26.25 10.54 -19.04
C ALA A 110 -27.60 10.81 -18.37
N ARG A 111 -27.71 11.95 -17.69
CA ARG A 111 -28.95 12.43 -17.06
C ARG A 111 -29.26 13.82 -17.57
N ASP A 112 -30.53 14.13 -17.75
CA ASP A 112 -30.97 15.48 -18.12
C ASP A 112 -30.98 16.42 -16.92
N ALA A 113 -31.35 17.69 -17.14
CA ALA A 113 -31.38 18.72 -16.09
C ALA A 113 -32.37 18.41 -14.95
N SER A 114 -33.25 17.42 -15.11
CA SER A 114 -34.17 16.90 -14.08
C SER A 114 -33.64 15.66 -13.35
N GLY A 115 -32.48 15.12 -13.75
CA GLY A 115 -31.89 13.91 -13.17
C GLY A 115 -32.41 12.59 -13.76
N GLU A 116 -33.28 12.65 -14.77
CA GLU A 116 -33.76 11.47 -15.51
C GLU A 116 -32.74 11.03 -16.56
N ARG A 117 -32.75 9.74 -16.93
CA ARG A 117 -31.80 9.18 -17.88
C ARG A 117 -31.97 9.83 -19.27
N ASP A 118 -30.90 10.42 -19.78
CA ASP A 118 -30.84 11.06 -21.09
C ASP A 118 -30.18 10.13 -22.11
N ASP A 119 -31.01 9.35 -22.81
CA ASP A 119 -30.55 8.41 -23.83
C ASP A 119 -29.89 9.09 -25.06
N ALA A 120 -29.99 10.43 -25.19
CA ALA A 120 -29.40 11.17 -26.29
C ALA A 120 -27.96 11.67 -26.00
N ALA A 121 -27.51 11.64 -24.75
CA ALA A 121 -26.12 11.96 -24.40
C ALA A 121 -25.27 10.69 -24.28
N GLY A 122 -24.04 10.77 -24.80
CA GLY A 122 -23.07 9.69 -24.76
C GLY A 122 -21.94 9.99 -23.78
N LEU A 123 -21.34 8.93 -23.24
CA LEU A 123 -20.12 9.01 -22.44
C LEU A 123 -18.88 8.81 -23.31
N TRP A 124 -17.87 9.65 -23.09
CA TRP A 124 -16.62 9.64 -23.83
C TRP A 124 -15.45 9.67 -22.86
N ILE A 125 -14.44 8.84 -23.11
CA ILE A 125 -13.12 9.02 -22.49
C ILE A 125 -12.31 9.90 -23.42
N SER A 126 -11.73 10.96 -22.87
CA SER A 126 -11.06 12.01 -23.61
C SER A 126 -9.72 12.32 -22.98
N ALA A 127 -8.66 12.43 -23.78
CA ALA A 127 -7.35 12.87 -23.32
C ALA A 127 -7.06 14.27 -23.81
N ASN A 128 -6.71 15.15 -22.88
CA ASN A 128 -6.12 16.43 -23.18
C ASN A 128 -4.60 16.26 -23.28
N LEU A 129 -4.07 16.61 -24.45
CA LEU A 129 -2.66 16.45 -24.80
C LEU A 129 -2.00 17.79 -25.16
N ASP A 130 -2.60 18.91 -24.74
CA ASP A 130 -2.16 20.25 -25.12
C ASP A 130 -0.69 20.51 -24.73
N GLU A 131 -0.32 20.24 -23.48
CA GLU A 131 1.07 20.44 -23.02
C GLU A 131 2.07 19.50 -23.71
N LEU A 132 1.64 18.29 -24.10
CA LEU A 132 2.49 17.36 -24.86
C LEU A 132 2.66 17.80 -26.32
N ALA A 133 1.60 18.37 -26.90
CA ALA A 133 1.58 18.85 -28.27
C ALA A 133 2.53 20.03 -28.50
N TRP A 134 2.78 20.86 -27.49
CA TRP A 134 3.71 22.00 -27.57
C TRP A 134 5.16 21.59 -27.76
N LEU A 135 5.54 20.37 -27.36
CA LEU A 135 6.90 19.85 -27.53
C LEU A 135 7.14 19.29 -28.94
N HIS A 136 6.09 19.16 -29.75
CA HIS A 136 6.19 18.60 -31.08
C HIS A 136 6.52 19.69 -32.10
N GLY A 137 7.70 19.62 -32.71
CA GLY A 137 8.21 20.66 -33.63
C GLY A 137 7.31 20.97 -34.83
N ASP A 138 6.43 20.04 -35.22
CA ASP A 138 5.47 20.18 -36.32
C ASP A 138 4.09 20.72 -35.89
N GLY A 139 3.93 21.08 -34.61
CA GLY A 139 2.71 21.67 -34.06
C GLY A 139 1.63 20.67 -33.63
N ALA A 140 0.59 21.19 -32.97
CA ALA A 140 -0.38 20.38 -32.23
C ALA A 140 -1.22 19.43 -33.09
N GLN A 141 -1.60 19.85 -34.31
CA GLN A 141 -2.37 18.99 -35.23
C GLN A 141 -1.55 17.77 -35.68
N ALA A 142 -0.26 17.94 -35.94
CA ALA A 142 0.63 16.84 -36.30
C ALA A 142 0.83 15.87 -35.13
N TYR A 143 0.99 16.41 -33.91
CA TYR A 143 1.09 15.60 -32.69
C TYR A 143 -0.19 14.77 -32.45
N LEU A 144 -1.37 15.39 -32.55
CA LEU A 144 -2.65 14.69 -32.38
C LEU A 144 -2.86 13.58 -33.42
N ALA A 145 -2.49 13.83 -34.68
CA ALA A 145 -2.52 12.81 -35.73
C ALA A 145 -1.57 11.65 -35.42
N HIS A 146 -0.37 11.95 -34.91
CA HIS A 146 0.60 10.95 -34.48
C HIS A 146 0.10 10.15 -33.27
N ALA A 147 -0.39 10.81 -32.22
CA ALA A 147 -0.92 10.17 -31.02
C ALA A 147 -2.10 9.25 -31.36
N ARG A 148 -3.00 9.68 -32.25
CA ARG A 148 -4.11 8.85 -32.74
C ARG A 148 -3.62 7.60 -33.47
N ALA A 149 -2.66 7.73 -34.38
CA ALA A 149 -2.07 6.59 -35.08
C ALA A 149 -1.41 5.61 -34.10
N LEU A 150 -0.66 6.13 -33.12
CA LEU A 150 -0.03 5.36 -32.08
C LEU A 150 -1.04 4.53 -31.25
N CYS A 151 -2.17 5.13 -30.88
CA CYS A 151 -3.26 4.45 -30.18
C CYS A 151 -3.84 3.28 -31.00
N THR A 152 -4.17 3.53 -32.28
CA THR A 152 -4.71 2.51 -33.18
C THR A 152 -3.71 1.38 -33.42
N ASP A 153 -2.46 1.70 -33.73
CA ASP A 153 -1.43 0.70 -34.03
C ASP A 153 -1.14 -0.19 -32.82
N ARG A 154 -1.08 0.41 -31.62
CA ARG A 154 -0.85 -0.33 -30.37
C ARG A 154 -1.99 -1.29 -30.06
N TRP A 155 -3.24 -0.84 -30.21
CA TRP A 155 -4.39 -1.69 -29.96
C TRP A 155 -4.45 -2.86 -30.95
N ASN A 156 -4.20 -2.62 -32.25
CA ASN A 156 -4.15 -3.67 -33.25
C ASN A 156 -3.07 -4.72 -32.94
N ALA A 157 -1.85 -4.26 -32.62
CA ALA A 157 -0.76 -5.16 -32.26
C ALA A 157 -1.07 -5.97 -30.99
N LEU A 158 -1.70 -5.35 -29.98
CA LEU A 158 -2.09 -6.03 -28.75
C LEU A 158 -3.18 -7.06 -29.01
N GLN A 159 -4.17 -6.75 -29.84
CA GLN A 159 -5.20 -7.72 -30.24
C GLN A 159 -4.63 -8.91 -31.01
N ASP A 160 -3.64 -8.67 -31.88
CA ASP A 160 -2.95 -9.75 -32.60
C ASP A 160 -2.19 -10.65 -31.61
N SER A 161 -1.42 -10.07 -30.68
CA SER A 161 -0.72 -10.83 -29.63
C SER A 161 -1.67 -11.64 -28.74
N MET A 162 -2.79 -11.04 -28.31
CA MET A 162 -3.79 -11.75 -27.50
C MET A 162 -4.46 -12.89 -28.28
N ARG A 163 -4.66 -12.75 -29.60
CA ARG A 163 -5.24 -13.79 -30.46
C ARG A 163 -4.28 -14.94 -30.71
N GLU A 164 -2.99 -14.63 -30.77
CA GLU A 164 -1.89 -15.59 -30.94
C GLU A 164 -1.45 -16.22 -29.62
N ASP A 165 -2.06 -15.83 -28.50
CA ASP A 165 -1.74 -16.29 -27.14
C ASP A 165 -0.28 -15.97 -26.72
N ASP A 166 0.30 -14.89 -27.27
CA ASP A 166 1.66 -14.45 -26.95
C ASP A 166 1.66 -13.43 -25.79
N ILE A 167 1.66 -13.95 -24.57
CA ILE A 167 1.71 -13.14 -23.35
C ILE A 167 2.97 -12.26 -23.28
N ALA A 168 4.11 -12.73 -23.79
CA ALA A 168 5.34 -11.96 -23.73
C ALA A 168 5.28 -10.74 -24.66
N ALA A 169 4.70 -10.89 -25.85
CA ALA A 169 4.44 -9.76 -26.75
C ALA A 169 3.41 -8.78 -26.17
N ALA A 170 2.33 -9.29 -25.57
CA ALA A 170 1.32 -8.46 -24.93
C ALA A 170 1.90 -7.61 -23.78
N LEU A 171 2.72 -8.22 -22.91
CA LEU A 171 3.36 -7.52 -21.79
C LEU A 171 4.39 -6.48 -22.26
N ARG A 172 5.10 -6.72 -23.38
CA ARG A 172 5.98 -5.72 -24.01
C ARG A 172 5.19 -4.55 -24.61
N LEU A 173 4.08 -4.83 -25.29
CA LEU A 173 3.22 -3.79 -25.89
C LEU A 173 2.54 -2.91 -24.84
N LEU A 174 2.25 -3.49 -23.67
CA LEU A 174 1.75 -2.78 -22.50
C LEU A 174 2.84 -2.09 -21.68
N ASP A 175 4.13 -2.33 -21.97
CA ASP A 175 5.28 -1.79 -21.21
C ASP A 175 5.35 -2.26 -19.74
N VAL A 176 4.97 -3.51 -19.50
CA VAL A 176 4.99 -4.15 -18.17
C VAL A 176 6.40 -4.67 -17.81
N GLN A 177 7.26 -4.99 -18.79
CA GLN A 177 8.51 -5.78 -18.59
C GLN A 177 9.83 -4.98 -18.52
N GLY A 178 9.83 -3.71 -18.12
CA GLY A 178 11.05 -2.87 -18.03
C GLY A 178 11.59 -2.64 -16.60
N ALA A 179 12.82 -3.11 -16.34
CA ALA A 179 13.78 -2.78 -15.27
C ALA A 179 13.30 -2.69 -13.80
N ASP A 180 13.75 -3.66 -12.99
CA ASP A 180 14.22 -3.60 -11.59
C ASP A 180 13.39 -2.89 -10.49
N ASP A 181 12.10 -2.64 -10.70
CA ASP A 181 11.20 -2.15 -9.65
C ASP A 181 9.80 -2.77 -9.82
N GLU A 182 9.37 -3.57 -8.84
CA GLU A 182 8.03 -4.19 -8.79
C GLU A 182 6.88 -3.14 -8.66
N SER A 183 7.21 -1.87 -8.42
CA SER A 183 6.28 -0.77 -8.12
C SER A 183 6.10 0.24 -9.27
N GLY A 184 7.09 0.38 -10.16
CA GLY A 184 7.11 1.44 -11.19
C GLY A 184 6.36 1.13 -12.49
N TRP A 185 6.03 -0.13 -12.77
CA TRP A 185 5.38 -0.53 -14.02
C TRP A 185 3.95 0.02 -14.14
N ALA A 186 3.19 0.03 -13.04
CA ALA A 186 1.80 0.53 -13.03
C ALA A 186 1.72 2.00 -13.48
N TRP A 187 2.73 2.81 -13.16
CA TRP A 187 2.86 4.19 -13.62
C TRP A 187 3.19 4.31 -15.11
N ARG A 188 4.17 3.54 -15.60
CA ARG A 188 4.53 3.53 -17.03
C ARG A 188 3.36 3.12 -17.90
N VAL A 189 2.60 2.13 -17.43
CA VAL A 189 1.40 1.64 -18.12
C VAL A 189 0.26 2.66 -18.04
N GLY A 190 0.19 3.46 -16.97
CA GLY A 190 -0.83 4.50 -16.77
C GLY A 190 -1.95 4.11 -15.82
N LEU A 191 -1.81 2.99 -15.10
CA LEU A 191 -2.69 2.59 -14.00
C LEU A 191 -2.48 3.49 -12.77
N GLY A 192 -1.22 3.80 -12.43
CA GLY A 192 -0.88 4.67 -11.29
C GLY A 192 -1.45 6.09 -11.40
N GLY A 193 -1.74 6.55 -12.61
CA GLY A 193 -2.35 7.86 -12.84
C GLY A 193 -3.86 7.93 -12.60
N LEU A 194 -4.55 6.80 -12.39
CA LEU A 194 -6.01 6.77 -12.20
C LEU A 194 -6.41 7.42 -10.86
N ALA A 195 -7.41 8.30 -10.89
CA ALA A 195 -7.91 9.05 -9.74
C ALA A 195 -8.81 8.18 -8.81
N HIS A 196 -8.26 7.07 -8.33
CA HIS A 196 -8.93 6.14 -7.41
C HIS A 196 -7.96 5.60 -6.35
N PRO A 197 -8.37 5.42 -5.08
CA PRO A 197 -7.52 4.90 -4.01
C PRO A 197 -6.87 3.53 -4.27
N TYR A 198 -7.39 2.76 -5.24
CA TYR A 198 -6.78 1.49 -5.69
C TYR A 198 -5.46 1.67 -6.45
N PHE A 199 -5.18 2.89 -6.92
CA PHE A 199 -4.00 3.24 -7.68
C PHE A 199 -3.30 4.38 -6.94
N PHE A 200 -2.15 4.09 -6.34
CA PHE A 200 -1.39 5.08 -5.57
C PHE A 200 -1.15 6.35 -6.39
N PRO A 201 -1.43 7.55 -5.86
CA PRO A 201 -0.74 8.78 -6.23
C PRO A 201 0.60 8.83 -5.49
N GLN A 202 1.71 8.93 -6.23
CA GLN A 202 3.05 9.17 -5.72
C GLN A 202 3.61 10.43 -6.41
N GLU A 203 2.98 11.57 -6.15
CA GLU A 203 3.71 12.73 -5.65
C GLU A 203 2.98 13.24 -4.39
N PRO A 204 3.70 13.54 -3.31
CA PRO A 204 3.19 13.38 -1.94
C PRO A 204 2.39 14.59 -1.46
N ALA A 205 1.49 14.37 -0.49
CA ALA A 205 1.30 15.38 0.54
C ALA A 205 2.65 15.51 1.27
N ARG A 206 3.24 16.70 1.31
CA ARG A 206 4.36 16.96 2.22
C ARG A 206 3.91 16.55 3.63
N ARG A 207 4.51 15.50 4.17
CA ARG A 207 4.43 15.17 5.59
C ARG A 207 5.22 16.27 6.32
N VAL A 208 4.50 17.18 6.95
CA VAL A 208 5.02 17.91 8.12
C VAL A 208 4.05 17.57 9.23
N ARG A 209 4.53 16.91 10.29
CA ARG A 209 3.71 16.66 11.46
C ARG A 209 3.64 17.97 12.24
N TYR A 210 2.46 18.30 12.75
CA TYR A 210 2.22 19.50 13.56
C TYR A 210 3.08 19.52 14.85
N GLU A 211 3.60 18.37 15.27
CA GLU A 211 4.47 18.21 16.44
C GLU A 211 5.93 18.69 16.20
N ASP A 212 6.30 19.04 14.96
CA ASP A 212 7.61 19.67 14.66
C ASP A 212 7.58 21.22 14.78
N PHE A 213 6.50 21.81 15.33
CA PHE A 213 6.32 23.27 15.42
C PHE A 213 6.21 23.84 16.84
N ASP A 214 6.30 23.02 17.87
CA ASP A 214 6.33 23.49 19.27
C ASP A 214 7.52 22.86 20.00
N GLU A 215 8.73 23.32 19.71
CA GLU A 215 9.75 23.62 20.72
C GLU A 215 10.95 24.35 20.07
N ASP A 216 11.29 25.47 20.70
CA ASP A 216 12.55 26.23 20.61
C ASP A 216 12.75 27.25 19.48
N GLU A 217 12.64 28.52 19.92
CA GLU A 217 13.67 29.56 19.75
C GLU A 217 14.20 29.85 18.34
N ASP A 218 13.73 30.97 17.78
CA ASP A 218 14.58 32.14 17.55
C ASP A 218 16.11 31.88 17.48
N GLN A 219 16.62 31.31 16.37
CA GLN A 219 17.93 31.60 15.74
C GLN A 219 18.32 30.65 14.59
N GLY A 220 18.38 31.19 13.36
CA GLY A 220 19.20 30.74 12.22
C GLY A 220 18.69 29.48 11.49
N GLU A 221 18.76 29.33 10.17
CA GLU A 221 19.38 30.06 9.07
C GLU A 221 18.51 29.74 7.84
N ASP A 222 17.87 30.73 7.23
CA ASP A 222 17.57 30.70 5.80
C ASP A 222 18.13 32.02 5.25
N GLU A 223 19.35 31.94 4.72
CA GLU A 223 19.97 32.98 3.91
C GLU A 223 19.23 33.10 2.58
N ASP A 224 18.07 33.76 2.59
CA ASP A 224 17.65 34.58 1.47
C ASP A 224 17.61 36.03 2.00
N GLU A 225 18.57 36.84 1.56
CA GLU A 225 18.62 38.28 1.78
C GLU A 225 17.35 38.97 1.23
N ASP A 226 16.26 38.97 2.00
CA ASP A 226 15.07 39.78 1.72
C ASP A 226 15.33 41.21 2.25
N GLU A 227 16.10 42.01 1.50
CA GLU A 227 16.04 43.48 1.56
C GLU A 227 14.71 43.97 0.94
N GLY A 228 13.59 43.54 1.51
CA GLY A 228 12.24 43.92 1.10
C GLY A 228 11.35 44.07 2.32
N ASP A 229 10.78 45.28 2.50
CA ASP A 229 9.77 45.68 3.48
C ASP A 229 9.05 44.50 4.17
N GLY A 230 9.27 44.34 5.48
CA GLY A 230 8.95 43.16 6.31
C GLY A 230 7.47 42.81 6.49
N ASN A 231 6.66 43.08 5.47
CA ASN A 231 5.21 42.88 5.42
C ASN A 231 4.77 41.80 4.43
N ASP A 232 5.68 41.12 3.71
CA ASP A 232 5.33 40.22 2.60
C ASP A 232 5.75 38.76 2.82
N THR A 233 4.79 37.86 3.08
CA THR A 233 5.06 36.43 3.37
C THR A 233 4.54 35.53 2.25
N HIS A 234 5.34 34.56 1.79
CA HIS A 234 4.94 33.67 0.69
C HIS A 234 3.81 32.70 1.11
N LEU A 235 2.75 32.64 0.30
CA LEU A 235 1.55 31.80 0.52
C LEU A 235 1.46 30.57 -0.40
N GLY A 236 2.36 30.42 -1.39
CA GLY A 236 2.29 29.38 -2.44
C GLY A 236 1.92 29.95 -3.81
N ASP A 237 2.25 29.24 -4.90
CA ASP A 237 1.87 29.56 -6.29
C ASP A 237 2.12 31.01 -6.76
N GLY A 238 3.20 31.64 -6.27
CA GLY A 238 3.53 33.04 -6.58
C GLY A 238 2.63 34.08 -5.91
N LEU A 239 1.82 33.66 -4.93
CA LEU A 239 1.01 34.52 -4.08
C LEU A 239 1.75 34.90 -2.79
N HIS A 240 1.52 36.12 -2.34
CA HIS A 240 2.13 36.71 -1.17
C HIS A 240 1.08 37.40 -0.30
N ARG A 241 1.17 37.23 1.01
CA ARG A 241 0.41 37.96 2.02
C ARG A 241 1.04 39.33 2.22
N PHE A 242 0.26 40.39 2.13
CA PHE A 242 0.68 41.74 2.53
C PHE A 242 -0.28 42.33 3.57
N VAL A 243 0.21 43.24 4.42
CA VAL A 243 -0.58 43.83 5.52
C VAL A 243 -0.73 45.34 5.36
N VAL A 244 -1.96 45.85 5.51
CA VAL A 244 -2.28 47.28 5.56
C VAL A 244 -3.28 47.51 6.70
N ASP A 245 -3.00 48.47 7.58
CA ASP A 245 -3.86 48.80 8.73
C ASP A 245 -4.24 47.58 9.59
N ASN A 246 -3.26 46.68 9.83
CA ASN A 246 -3.40 45.40 10.52
C ASN A 246 -4.31 44.36 9.83
N LEU A 247 -4.71 44.60 8.59
CA LEU A 247 -5.47 43.63 7.80
C LEU A 247 -4.60 43.03 6.70
N CYS A 248 -4.72 41.73 6.53
CA CYS A 248 -4.08 40.93 5.51
C CYS A 248 -4.86 40.99 4.19
N GLY A 249 -4.12 41.13 3.09
CA GLY A 249 -4.55 40.93 1.71
C GLY A 249 -3.62 39.96 0.98
N VAL A 250 -3.98 39.59 -0.25
CA VAL A 250 -3.20 38.68 -1.11
C VAL A 250 -2.80 39.40 -2.38
N ARG A 251 -1.55 39.28 -2.79
CA ARG A 251 -1.03 39.80 -4.05
C ARG A 251 -0.31 38.72 -4.85
N ALA A 252 -0.38 38.82 -6.17
CA ALA A 252 0.38 37.99 -7.09
C ALA A 252 1.67 38.72 -7.51
N GLY A 253 2.81 38.06 -7.36
CA GLY A 253 4.14 38.63 -7.62
C GLY A 253 4.65 39.56 -6.52
N ARG A 254 5.93 39.96 -6.61
CA ARG A 254 6.61 40.85 -5.64
C ARG A 254 6.90 42.25 -6.24
N GLY A 255 7.07 43.25 -5.37
CA GLY A 255 7.55 44.58 -5.74
C GLY A 255 6.55 45.47 -6.49
N GLU A 256 7.05 46.42 -7.28
CA GLU A 256 6.26 47.45 -7.98
C GLU A 256 5.29 46.87 -9.04
N ASN A 257 5.51 45.64 -9.48
CA ASN A 257 4.67 44.93 -10.45
C ASN A 257 3.66 43.97 -9.81
N SER A 258 3.54 43.98 -8.48
CA SER A 258 2.58 43.12 -7.78
C SER A 258 1.13 43.52 -8.10
N ARG A 259 0.27 42.52 -8.28
CA ARG A 259 -1.17 42.71 -8.52
C ARG A 259 -1.94 42.28 -7.27
N VAL A 260 -2.70 43.20 -6.68
CA VAL A 260 -3.63 42.84 -5.60
C VAL A 260 -4.68 41.87 -6.13
N VAL A 261 -4.74 40.69 -5.52
CA VAL A 261 -5.74 39.64 -5.78
C VAL A 261 -6.88 39.79 -4.77
N VAL A 262 -6.53 39.92 -3.49
CA VAL A 262 -7.47 40.15 -2.40
C VAL A 262 -7.06 41.44 -1.68
N PRO A 263 -7.95 42.45 -1.59
CA PRO A 263 -7.64 43.66 -0.81
C PRO A 263 -7.54 43.33 0.69
N PRO A 264 -6.80 44.13 1.48
CA PRO A 264 -6.69 43.96 2.93
C PRO A 264 -8.06 43.94 3.60
N GLN A 265 -8.44 42.80 4.16
CA GLN A 265 -9.76 42.62 4.80
C GLN A 265 -9.84 41.48 5.82
N PHE A 266 -8.77 40.70 5.97
CA PHE A 266 -8.70 39.55 6.85
C PHE A 266 -7.74 39.81 8.00
N ASP A 267 -8.02 39.29 9.18
CA ASP A 267 -7.10 39.39 10.33
C ASP A 267 -5.87 38.49 10.12
N ALA A 268 -6.06 37.33 9.48
CA ALA A 268 -5.00 36.40 9.09
C ALA A 268 -5.35 35.64 7.81
N ILE A 269 -4.31 35.21 7.09
CA ILE A 269 -4.41 34.35 5.90
C ILE A 269 -3.34 33.28 6.01
N TRP A 270 -3.74 32.01 5.90
CA TRP A 270 -2.83 30.86 5.88
C TRP A 270 -2.38 30.55 4.45
N ARG A 271 -1.38 29.67 4.31
CA ARG A 271 -0.85 29.25 3.00
C ARG A 271 -1.94 28.56 2.18
N PHE A 272 -1.83 28.70 0.86
CA PHE A 272 -2.65 27.94 -0.07
C PHE A 272 -2.14 26.50 -0.14
N GLU A 273 -3.04 25.55 0.07
CA GLU A 273 -2.82 24.12 -0.12
C GLU A 273 -3.85 23.61 -1.13
N ASP A 274 -3.38 22.97 -2.21
CA ASP A 274 -4.22 22.52 -3.32
C ASP A 274 -5.20 23.57 -3.86
N GLY A 275 -4.76 24.84 -3.88
CA GLY A 275 -5.54 25.97 -4.39
C GLY A 275 -6.55 26.59 -3.42
N VAL A 276 -6.56 26.18 -2.14
CA VAL A 276 -7.45 26.71 -1.10
C VAL A 276 -6.66 27.24 0.08
N ALA A 277 -7.07 28.37 0.66
CA ALA A 277 -6.50 28.91 1.90
C ALA A 277 -7.58 29.21 2.93
N ALA A 278 -7.26 28.97 4.20
CA ALA A 278 -8.05 29.48 5.32
C ALA A 278 -7.78 30.98 5.52
N VAL A 279 -8.83 31.71 5.91
CA VAL A 279 -8.77 33.14 6.22
C VAL A 279 -9.52 33.41 7.52
N LEU A 280 -8.98 34.29 8.37
CA LEU A 280 -9.60 34.70 9.62
C LEU A 280 -10.21 36.09 9.46
N LYS A 281 -11.43 36.27 9.93
CA LYS A 281 -12.09 37.57 10.05
C LYS A 281 -13.05 37.57 11.22
N ASP A 282 -12.96 38.57 12.09
CA ASP A 282 -13.86 38.75 13.23
C ASP A 282 -13.93 37.47 14.10
N ASP A 283 -12.77 36.88 14.40
CA ASP A 283 -12.59 35.62 15.14
C ASP A 283 -13.23 34.37 14.51
N LYS A 284 -13.57 34.41 13.22
CA LYS A 284 -14.13 33.30 12.47
C LYS A 284 -13.34 32.96 11.21
N LEU A 285 -13.24 31.68 10.92
CA LEU A 285 -12.53 31.15 9.77
C LEU A 285 -13.45 30.99 8.55
N GLY A 286 -12.93 31.32 7.38
CA GLY A 286 -13.54 31.05 6.09
C GLY A 286 -12.51 30.50 5.11
N LEU A 287 -12.93 30.25 3.87
CA LEU A 287 -12.08 29.69 2.81
C LEU A 287 -12.08 30.58 1.57
N ILE A 288 -10.91 30.74 0.95
CA ILE A 288 -10.74 31.42 -0.34
C ILE A 288 -9.94 30.55 -1.33
N ASP A 289 -10.13 30.77 -2.63
CA ASP A 289 -9.28 30.20 -3.68
C ASP A 289 -8.12 31.12 -4.06
N THR A 290 -7.21 30.64 -4.91
CA THR A 290 -6.03 31.38 -5.41
C THR A 290 -6.38 32.60 -6.26
N ASP A 291 -7.61 32.66 -6.80
CA ASP A 291 -8.16 33.82 -7.50
C ASP A 291 -8.73 34.87 -6.52
N GLY A 292 -8.73 34.57 -5.22
CA GLY A 292 -9.24 35.42 -4.15
C GLY A 292 -10.75 35.36 -3.97
N ARG A 293 -11.43 34.39 -4.60
CA ARG A 293 -12.87 34.19 -4.44
C ARG A 293 -13.16 33.56 -3.09
N GLN A 294 -14.17 34.09 -2.39
CA GLN A 294 -14.70 33.45 -1.19
C GLN A 294 -15.39 32.13 -1.56
N LEU A 295 -14.81 31.02 -1.09
CA LEU A 295 -15.38 29.67 -1.20
C LEU A 295 -16.37 29.42 -0.07
N MET A 296 -15.99 29.81 1.16
CA MET A 296 -16.83 29.71 2.35
C MET A 296 -16.74 30.99 3.20
N PRO A 297 -17.85 31.58 3.65
CA PRO A 297 -17.85 32.72 4.55
C PRO A 297 -17.07 32.48 5.85
N CYS A 298 -16.63 33.55 6.52
CA CYS A 298 -15.97 33.48 7.83
C CYS A 298 -17.00 33.17 8.92
N GLU A 299 -17.36 31.90 9.04
CA GLU A 299 -18.38 31.40 9.98
C GLU A 299 -17.89 30.20 10.80
N LEU A 300 -16.77 29.59 10.41
CA LEU A 300 -16.19 28.42 11.05
C LEU A 300 -15.45 28.81 12.34
N ASP A 301 -15.52 27.96 13.35
CA ASP A 301 -14.71 28.07 14.55
C ASP A 301 -13.31 27.50 14.31
N GLU A 302 -13.22 26.38 13.60
CA GLU A 302 -11.96 25.68 13.26
C GLU A 302 -12.08 25.07 11.85
N VAL A 303 -10.96 24.96 11.15
CA VAL A 303 -10.83 24.20 9.91
C VAL A 303 -9.45 23.53 9.89
N TRP A 304 -9.42 22.23 9.61
CA TRP A 304 -8.19 21.45 9.54
C TRP A 304 -7.69 21.33 8.10
N SER A 305 -6.49 20.79 7.93
CA SER A 305 -5.92 20.51 6.61
C SER A 305 -6.77 19.50 5.83
N TYR A 306 -6.67 19.58 4.51
CA TYR A 306 -7.33 18.60 3.65
C TYR A 306 -6.61 17.26 3.74
N SER A 307 -7.37 16.20 4.04
CA SER A 307 -6.95 14.81 3.90
C SER A 307 -7.88 14.10 2.94
N GLN A 308 -7.32 13.39 1.95
CA GLN A 308 -8.11 12.64 0.97
C GLN A 308 -9.18 13.48 0.23
N GLY A 309 -8.92 14.78 0.07
CA GLY A 309 -9.78 15.73 -0.64
C GLY A 309 -10.88 16.40 0.21
N LEU A 310 -10.96 16.10 1.51
CA LEU A 310 -11.90 16.72 2.45
C LEU A 310 -11.15 17.30 3.66
N ALA A 311 -11.62 18.42 4.19
CA ALA A 311 -11.13 19.01 5.43
C ALA A 311 -12.20 18.92 6.51
N MET A 312 -11.83 18.59 7.74
CA MET A 312 -12.73 18.77 8.87
C MET A 312 -12.97 20.26 9.10
N ALA A 313 -14.18 20.62 9.52
CA ALA A 313 -14.52 21.99 9.89
C ALA A 313 -15.51 21.99 11.06
N ARG A 314 -15.31 22.92 12.00
CA ARG A 314 -16.12 23.05 13.22
C ARG A 314 -17.03 24.27 13.15
N VAL A 315 -18.28 24.08 13.57
CA VAL A 315 -19.25 25.14 13.82
C VAL A 315 -19.90 24.90 15.17
N GLY A 316 -19.64 25.78 16.13
CA GLY A 316 -19.98 25.56 17.54
C GLY A 316 -19.27 24.31 18.06
N ASP A 317 -20.04 23.40 18.65
CA ASP A 317 -19.51 22.15 19.22
C ASP A 317 -19.46 20.99 18.20
N LEU A 318 -19.94 21.21 16.97
CA LEU A 318 -20.12 20.14 15.98
C LEU A 318 -19.10 20.21 14.85
N ILE A 319 -18.67 19.03 14.40
CA ILE A 319 -17.75 18.82 13.30
C ILE A 319 -18.49 18.32 12.06
N GLY A 320 -18.09 18.83 10.90
CA GLY A 320 -18.44 18.33 9.59
C GLY A 320 -17.22 18.28 8.68
N PHE A 321 -17.43 17.99 7.40
CA PHE A 321 -16.38 17.91 6.39
C PHE A 321 -16.73 18.77 5.18
N VAL A 322 -15.76 19.56 4.73
CA VAL A 322 -15.87 20.46 3.57
C VAL A 322 -14.96 19.99 2.45
N ASP A 323 -15.42 20.14 1.21
CA ASP A 323 -14.61 19.92 0.03
C ASP A 323 -13.86 21.20 -0.39
N ARG A 324 -12.97 21.07 -1.37
CA ARG A 324 -12.16 22.19 -1.90
C ARG A 324 -12.99 23.29 -2.58
N SER A 325 -14.26 23.06 -2.86
CA SER A 325 -15.15 24.11 -3.37
C SER A 325 -15.73 24.98 -2.25
N GLY A 326 -15.51 24.61 -0.99
CA GLY A 326 -16.17 25.18 0.18
C GLY A 326 -17.58 24.66 0.36
N ALA A 327 -17.96 23.52 -0.24
CA ALA A 327 -19.23 22.88 0.01
C ALA A 327 -19.11 21.85 1.14
N TRP A 328 -20.14 21.73 1.97
CA TRP A 328 -20.23 20.66 2.95
C TRP A 328 -20.41 19.32 2.25
N ALA A 329 -19.40 18.45 2.31
CA ALA A 329 -19.54 17.03 1.99
C ALA A 329 -20.34 16.32 3.09
N ILE A 330 -20.09 16.69 4.35
CA ILE A 330 -20.80 16.22 5.54
C ILE A 330 -21.11 17.44 6.41
N PRO A 331 -22.38 17.83 6.60
CA PRO A 331 -22.73 18.97 7.44
C PRO A 331 -22.28 18.79 8.91
N PRO A 332 -22.05 19.89 9.65
CA PRO A 332 -21.59 19.83 11.03
C PRO A 332 -22.67 19.21 11.93
N THR A 333 -22.50 17.91 12.20
CA THR A 333 -23.47 17.07 12.91
C THR A 333 -22.80 16.10 13.89
N LEU A 334 -21.47 15.95 13.81
CA LEU A 334 -20.69 15.01 14.61
C LEU A 334 -20.14 15.71 15.86
N GLU A 335 -20.05 14.99 16.98
CA GLU A 335 -19.47 15.52 18.22
C GLU A 335 -17.93 15.56 18.13
N SER A 336 -17.34 14.58 17.42
CA SER A 336 -15.92 14.55 17.06
C SER A 336 -15.70 13.71 15.79
N ALA A 337 -14.56 13.88 15.14
CA ALA A 337 -14.16 13.07 13.99
C ALA A 337 -12.64 13.02 13.86
N GLY A 338 -12.14 12.01 13.14
CA GLY A 338 -10.76 11.92 12.66
C GLY A 338 -10.68 12.10 11.14
N ASP A 339 -9.46 12.14 10.62
CA ASP A 339 -9.24 12.27 9.18
C ASP A 339 -9.69 11.04 8.39
N PHE A 340 -9.98 11.26 7.10
CA PHE A 340 -10.19 10.16 6.17
C PHE A 340 -8.88 9.40 5.93
N SER A 341 -8.91 8.09 6.19
CA SER A 341 -7.83 7.16 5.84
C SER A 341 -7.67 7.02 4.32
N PRO A 342 -6.56 6.45 3.84
CA PRO A 342 -6.43 5.99 2.44
C PRO A 342 -7.55 5.04 1.99
N GLY A 343 -8.18 4.31 2.93
CA GLY A 343 -9.34 3.45 2.67
C GLY A 343 -10.65 4.18 2.36
N GLY A 344 -10.71 5.50 2.54
CA GLY A 344 -11.88 6.32 2.23
C GLY A 344 -12.95 6.36 3.33
N LEU A 345 -12.64 5.85 4.52
CA LEU A 345 -13.45 6.00 5.73
C LEU A 345 -12.77 6.93 6.74
N ALA A 346 -13.55 7.48 7.67
CA ALA A 346 -13.07 8.32 8.77
C ALA A 346 -13.69 7.89 10.12
N PRO A 347 -12.92 7.89 11.22
CA PRO A 347 -13.47 7.81 12.58
C PRO A 347 -14.45 8.95 12.86
N ALA A 348 -15.59 8.65 13.46
CA ALA A 348 -16.56 9.65 13.90
C ALA A 348 -17.16 9.29 15.25
N TYR A 349 -17.37 10.31 16.09
CA TYR A 349 -17.90 10.19 17.43
C TYR A 349 -19.30 10.76 17.52
N GLU A 350 -20.24 9.95 18.01
CA GLU A 350 -21.62 10.33 18.24
C GLU A 350 -22.16 9.58 19.46
N ALA A 351 -22.93 10.26 20.31
CA ALA A 351 -23.62 9.65 21.45
C ALA A 351 -22.70 8.85 22.38
N GLY A 352 -21.47 9.34 22.58
CA GLY A 352 -20.52 8.73 23.51
C GLY A 352 -19.68 7.58 22.95
N ARG A 353 -19.76 7.28 21.64
CA ARG A 353 -19.09 6.12 21.02
C ARG A 353 -18.49 6.47 19.67
N TRP A 354 -17.44 5.74 19.29
CA TRP A 354 -16.79 5.84 17.99
C TRP A 354 -17.35 4.83 16.97
N GLY A 355 -17.42 5.27 15.72
CA GLY A 355 -17.75 4.46 14.53
C GLY A 355 -16.95 4.93 13.31
N LEU A 356 -17.27 4.39 12.14
CA LEU A 356 -16.67 4.79 10.85
C LEU A 356 -17.74 5.32 9.91
N ILE A 357 -17.47 6.45 9.27
CA ILE A 357 -18.32 7.04 8.24
C ILE A 357 -17.62 7.03 6.88
N ASP A 358 -18.41 6.94 5.82
CA ASP A 358 -17.96 7.19 4.46
C ASP A 358 -17.92 8.69 4.14
N ARG A 359 -17.46 9.04 2.92
CA ARG A 359 -17.37 10.45 2.45
C ARG A 359 -18.72 11.17 2.30
N ARG A 360 -19.84 10.47 2.48
CA ARG A 360 -21.20 11.04 2.48
C ARG A 360 -21.77 11.15 3.89
N GLY A 361 -21.00 10.75 4.91
CA GLY A 361 -21.43 10.71 6.30
C GLY A 361 -22.28 9.50 6.66
N ALA A 362 -22.37 8.49 5.79
CA ALA A 362 -23.08 7.26 6.11
C ALA A 362 -22.20 6.33 6.94
N TRP A 363 -22.76 5.74 8.00
CA TRP A 363 -22.04 4.80 8.86
C TRP A 363 -21.67 3.52 8.10
N ALA A 364 -20.37 3.30 7.88
CA ALA A 364 -19.81 2.01 7.48
C ALA A 364 -19.67 1.06 8.69
N SER A 365 -19.37 1.62 9.86
CA SER A 365 -19.40 0.93 11.16
C SER A 365 -20.13 1.83 12.16
N ALA A 366 -21.20 1.33 12.78
CA ALA A 366 -21.99 2.13 13.71
C ALA A 366 -21.17 2.60 14.93
N PRO A 367 -21.56 3.71 15.59
CA PRO A 367 -20.85 4.22 16.75
C PRO A 367 -21.09 3.30 17.98
N VAL A 368 -20.24 2.28 18.12
CA VAL A 368 -20.35 1.25 19.17
C VAL A 368 -19.02 0.96 19.85
N TRP A 369 -17.94 1.60 19.42
CA TRP A 369 -16.59 1.37 19.93
C TRP A 369 -16.24 2.40 21.01
N ASP A 370 -15.42 1.97 21.96
CA ASP A 370 -14.87 2.88 22.97
C ASP A 370 -13.74 3.72 22.36
N ASP A 371 -13.03 3.17 21.37
CA ASP A 371 -12.03 3.86 20.55
C ASP A 371 -11.92 3.20 19.15
N ILE A 372 -11.50 3.98 18.15
CA ILE A 372 -11.17 3.48 16.80
C ILE A 372 -10.09 4.32 16.14
N ASN A 373 -8.99 3.69 15.74
CA ASN A 373 -7.85 4.39 15.15
C ASN A 373 -7.33 3.66 13.91
N TRP A 374 -6.90 4.43 12.93
CA TRP A 374 -6.20 3.91 11.76
C TRP A 374 -4.76 3.52 12.15
N ASP A 375 -4.37 2.29 11.84
CA ASP A 375 -3.02 1.80 12.01
C ASP A 375 -2.36 1.64 10.63
N ASP A 376 -1.32 2.44 10.37
CA ASP A 376 -0.59 2.44 9.10
C ASP A 376 0.10 1.09 8.83
N ALA A 377 0.63 0.43 9.87
CA ALA A 377 1.35 -0.83 9.74
C ALA A 377 0.39 -1.98 9.43
N LEU A 378 -0.82 -1.91 9.96
CA LEU A 378 -1.89 -2.85 9.66
C LEU A 378 -2.76 -2.40 8.50
N HIS A 379 -2.62 -1.21 7.91
CA HIS A 379 -3.51 -0.65 6.88
C HIS A 379 -5.01 -0.90 7.17
N ALA A 380 -5.40 -0.74 8.43
CA ALA A 380 -6.72 -1.12 8.94
C ALA A 380 -7.04 -0.32 10.20
N TYR A 381 -8.29 -0.38 10.64
CA TYR A 381 -8.74 0.26 11.86
C TYR A 381 -8.65 -0.70 13.04
N VAL A 382 -7.86 -0.34 14.03
CA VAL A 382 -7.87 -0.99 15.34
C VAL A 382 -9.04 -0.42 16.13
N THR A 383 -9.92 -1.31 16.59
CA THR A 383 -11.10 -0.96 17.39
C THR A 383 -10.88 -1.38 18.82
N GLN A 384 -11.47 -0.64 19.77
CA GLN A 384 -11.45 -1.01 21.18
C GLN A 384 -12.86 -1.14 21.74
N ARG A 385 -13.07 -2.17 22.58
CA ARG A 385 -14.24 -2.29 23.43
C ARG A 385 -13.86 -2.94 24.76
N GLY A 386 -14.01 -2.22 25.86
CA GLY A 386 -13.43 -2.61 27.14
C GLY A 386 -11.91 -2.74 27.02
N ASP A 387 -11.38 -3.83 27.56
CA ASP A 387 -9.93 -4.13 27.53
C ASP A 387 -9.50 -4.86 26.24
N GLY A 388 -10.47 -5.20 25.37
CA GLY A 388 -10.22 -5.91 24.12
C GLY A 388 -10.03 -4.97 22.93
N CYS A 389 -9.12 -5.34 22.04
CA CYS A 389 -8.92 -4.76 20.72
C CYS A 389 -9.36 -5.73 19.61
N GLY A 390 -9.90 -5.14 18.54
CA GLY A 390 -10.39 -5.82 17.34
C GLY A 390 -9.92 -5.07 16.10
N LEU A 391 -10.39 -5.51 14.92
CA LEU A 391 -9.89 -5.01 13.65
C LEU A 391 -11.03 -4.86 12.63
N ILE A 392 -11.07 -3.71 11.96
CA ILE A 392 -11.94 -3.45 10.81
C ILE A 392 -11.03 -3.12 9.62
N ASP A 393 -11.25 -3.73 8.46
CA ASP A 393 -10.45 -3.44 7.28
C ASP A 393 -10.70 -2.02 6.72
N ALA A 394 -9.88 -1.59 5.77
CA ALA A 394 -9.96 -0.27 5.16
C ALA A 394 -11.31 0.01 4.46
N GLN A 395 -12.11 -1.02 4.16
CA GLN A 395 -13.44 -0.91 3.54
C GLN A 395 -14.58 -0.96 4.56
N GLY A 396 -14.28 -1.06 5.86
CA GLY A 396 -15.28 -1.02 6.92
C GLY A 396 -15.85 -2.39 7.32
N ARG A 397 -15.28 -3.49 6.80
CA ARG A 397 -15.69 -4.85 7.21
C ARG A 397 -14.98 -5.26 8.48
N LEU A 398 -15.75 -5.74 9.46
CA LEU A 398 -15.22 -6.32 10.69
C LEU A 398 -14.42 -7.60 10.38
N VAL A 399 -13.13 -7.59 10.72
CA VAL A 399 -12.20 -8.71 10.57
C VAL A 399 -12.09 -9.47 11.89
N LEU A 400 -11.90 -8.75 12.99
CA LEU A 400 -11.83 -9.31 14.35
C LEU A 400 -12.72 -8.50 15.27
N ASP A 401 -13.51 -9.18 16.11
CA ASP A 401 -14.17 -8.53 17.23
C ASP A 401 -13.14 -8.17 18.33
N ALA A 402 -13.52 -7.28 19.24
CA ALA A 402 -12.66 -6.77 20.30
C ALA A 402 -12.41 -7.81 21.41
N LEU A 403 -11.59 -8.81 21.10
CA LEU A 403 -11.34 -10.00 21.94
C LEU A 403 -9.86 -10.19 22.31
N TYR A 404 -8.96 -9.42 21.72
CA TYR A 404 -7.51 -9.59 21.89
C TYR A 404 -6.95 -8.48 22.78
N ALA A 405 -5.89 -8.75 23.53
CA ALA A 405 -5.19 -7.73 24.30
C ALA A 405 -4.34 -6.82 23.40
N ALA A 406 -3.78 -7.36 22.31
CA ALA A 406 -3.06 -6.58 21.30
C ALA A 406 -3.12 -7.23 19.91
N LEU A 407 -2.94 -6.40 18.89
CA LEU A 407 -2.80 -6.77 17.48
C LEU A 407 -1.50 -6.18 16.92
N GLY A 408 -0.91 -6.81 15.91
CA GLY A 408 0.23 -6.26 15.19
C GLY A 408 0.57 -7.04 13.93
N PRO A 409 1.39 -6.48 13.02
CA PRO A 409 1.83 -7.20 11.83
C PRO A 409 2.83 -8.32 12.18
N VAL A 410 2.94 -9.33 11.31
CA VAL A 410 4.02 -10.35 11.38
C VAL A 410 5.28 -9.79 10.68
N GLU A 411 6.04 -8.93 11.37
CA GLU A 411 7.37 -8.37 11.00
C GLU A 411 7.56 -7.74 9.59
N SER A 412 8.69 -7.04 9.41
CA SER A 412 8.90 -5.91 8.48
C SER A 412 9.24 -6.31 7.04
N GLU A 413 8.32 -6.11 6.07
CA GLU A 413 8.47 -5.85 4.60
C GLU A 413 7.09 -6.02 3.92
N PRO A 414 6.79 -5.49 2.70
CA PRO A 414 6.71 -4.11 2.22
C PRO A 414 5.29 -3.50 2.46
N ASP A 415 4.90 -2.48 1.70
CA ASP A 415 3.60 -1.79 1.73
C ASP A 415 2.39 -2.65 2.16
N SER A 416 1.90 -2.42 3.39
CA SER A 416 0.79 -3.14 4.01
C SER A 416 -0.48 -3.14 3.16
N ALA A 417 -0.73 -2.07 2.39
CA ALA A 417 -1.88 -2.01 1.50
C ALA A 417 -1.84 -3.12 0.43
N THR A 418 -0.67 -3.33 -0.17
CA THR A 418 -0.43 -4.41 -1.14
C THR A 418 -0.70 -5.78 -0.53
N LEU A 419 -0.26 -6.02 0.70
CA LEU A 419 -0.49 -7.29 1.41
C LEU A 419 -1.97 -7.55 1.71
N TRP A 420 -2.74 -6.51 2.04
CA TRP A 420 -4.19 -6.64 2.21
C TRP A 420 -4.88 -7.01 0.91
N ILE A 421 -4.54 -6.30 -0.16
CA ILE A 421 -5.14 -6.50 -1.49
C ILE A 421 -4.82 -7.89 -2.04
N SER A 422 -3.59 -8.39 -1.83
CA SER A 422 -3.20 -9.73 -2.25
C SER A 422 -3.75 -10.84 -1.33
N GLY A 423 -4.31 -10.50 -0.17
CA GLY A 423 -4.73 -11.46 0.86
C GLY A 423 -3.57 -12.12 1.60
N GLN A 424 -2.34 -11.62 1.43
CA GLN A 424 -1.14 -12.14 2.08
C GLN A 424 -0.88 -11.52 3.44
N MET A 425 -1.57 -10.43 3.81
CA MET A 425 -1.46 -9.84 5.14
C MET A 425 -1.73 -10.88 6.24
N ARG A 426 -0.88 -10.86 7.26
CA ARG A 426 -0.95 -11.72 8.44
C ARG A 426 -0.87 -10.85 9.69
N ILE A 427 -1.82 -11.06 10.59
CA ILE A 427 -1.98 -10.26 11.79
C ILE A 427 -1.65 -11.14 12.99
N ARG A 428 -0.60 -10.76 13.74
CA ARG A 428 -0.32 -11.31 15.07
C ARG A 428 -1.42 -10.87 16.02
N VAL A 429 -1.91 -11.82 16.80
CA VAL A 429 -2.89 -11.58 17.86
C VAL A 429 -2.31 -12.03 19.19
N LEU A 430 -2.57 -11.26 20.24
CA LEU A 430 -2.17 -11.53 21.62
C LEU A 430 -3.41 -11.55 22.51
N THR A 431 -3.56 -12.55 23.37
CA THR A 431 -4.62 -12.62 24.38
C THR A 431 -4.11 -12.14 25.74
N GLU A 432 -5.03 -11.91 26.68
CA GLU A 432 -4.70 -11.48 28.05
C GLU A 432 -3.86 -12.51 28.83
N ASP A 433 -3.94 -13.80 28.48
CA ASP A 433 -3.14 -14.90 29.04
C ASP A 433 -1.82 -15.14 28.28
N ASP A 434 -1.31 -14.10 27.61
CA ASP A 434 -0.06 -14.08 26.85
C ASP A 434 0.05 -15.18 25.78
N GLN A 435 -1.09 -15.63 25.24
CA GLN A 435 -1.10 -16.54 24.08
C GLN A 435 -1.09 -15.75 22.79
N ARG A 436 -0.27 -16.22 21.85
CA ARG A 436 -0.05 -15.62 20.54
C ARG A 436 -0.51 -16.56 19.44
N GLY A 437 -1.05 -15.96 18.38
CA GLY A 437 -1.42 -16.64 17.15
C GLY A 437 -1.33 -15.69 15.95
N ILE A 438 -1.73 -16.18 14.79
CA ILE A 438 -1.77 -15.40 13.55
C ILE A 438 -3.10 -15.62 12.86
N VAL A 439 -3.73 -14.54 12.41
CA VAL A 439 -4.94 -14.57 11.58
C VAL A 439 -4.70 -13.99 10.20
N ASP A 440 -5.54 -14.37 9.24
CA ASP A 440 -5.60 -13.79 7.90
C ASP A 440 -6.55 -12.58 7.83
N THR A 441 -6.62 -11.93 6.65
CA THR A 441 -7.46 -10.74 6.41
C THR A 441 -8.97 -11.01 6.48
N GLN A 442 -9.39 -12.27 6.60
CA GLN A 442 -10.78 -12.66 6.78
C GLN A 442 -11.09 -13.02 8.24
N GLY A 443 -10.13 -12.84 9.16
CA GLY A 443 -10.25 -13.26 10.56
C GLY A 443 -10.05 -14.76 10.75
N GLY A 444 -9.62 -15.49 9.71
CA GLY A 444 -9.35 -16.92 9.78
C GLY A 444 -8.05 -17.19 10.55
N ILE A 445 -8.10 -18.10 11.53
CA ILE A 445 -6.91 -18.53 12.27
C ILE A 445 -5.97 -19.29 11.30
N VAL A 446 -4.77 -18.73 11.11
CA VAL A 446 -3.67 -19.31 10.34
C VAL A 446 -2.76 -20.10 11.27
N VAL A 447 -2.36 -19.47 12.38
CA VAL A 447 -1.61 -20.10 13.48
C VAL A 447 -2.48 -20.03 14.74
N PRO A 448 -2.79 -21.18 15.38
CA PRO A 448 -3.58 -21.24 16.60
C PRO A 448 -3.06 -20.30 17.68
N VAL A 449 -3.97 -19.67 18.42
CA VAL A 449 -3.66 -18.83 19.58
C VAL A 449 -3.37 -19.72 20.78
N ALA A 450 -2.19 -20.34 20.79
CA ALA A 450 -1.81 -21.39 21.74
C ALA A 450 -0.30 -21.47 22.02
N TYR A 451 0.43 -20.42 21.62
CA TYR A 451 1.89 -20.33 21.73
C TYR A 451 2.27 -19.14 22.59
N THR A 452 3.31 -19.30 23.40
CA THR A 452 3.84 -18.23 24.25
C THR A 452 4.60 -17.20 23.42
N ASP A 453 5.22 -17.61 22.31
CA ASP A 453 5.91 -16.71 21.41
C ASP A 453 5.91 -17.20 19.95
N LEU A 454 6.10 -16.26 19.03
CA LEU A 454 6.22 -16.47 17.59
C LEU A 454 7.43 -15.70 17.09
N ALA A 455 8.29 -16.37 16.31
CA ALA A 455 9.50 -15.76 15.78
C ALA A 455 9.79 -16.26 14.36
N ASP A 456 10.70 -15.60 13.67
CA ASP A 456 11.15 -16.05 12.37
C ASP A 456 11.99 -17.33 12.44
N ILE A 457 11.95 -18.10 11.36
CA ILE A 457 12.81 -19.26 11.17
C ILE A 457 14.20 -18.76 10.75
N ILE A 458 15.20 -19.12 11.55
CA ILE A 458 16.61 -18.92 11.18
C ILE A 458 16.97 -20.01 10.17
N TRP A 459 17.27 -19.61 8.93
CA TRP A 459 17.68 -20.51 7.86
C TRP A 459 19.20 -20.66 7.81
N LEU A 460 19.67 -21.90 7.70
CA LEU A 460 21.08 -22.28 7.73
C LEU A 460 21.42 -23.16 6.51
N PRO A 461 22.69 -23.15 6.03
CA PRO A 461 23.82 -22.40 6.56
C PRO A 461 23.77 -20.89 6.25
N ALA A 462 24.08 -20.07 7.25
CA ALA A 462 24.19 -18.61 7.16
C ALA A 462 25.67 -18.18 7.24
N PRO A 463 26.11 -17.11 6.53
CA PRO A 463 27.48 -16.59 6.61
C PRO A 463 27.85 -16.04 8.00
N ASP A 464 26.89 -15.41 8.69
CA ASP A 464 27.07 -14.76 10.01
C ASP A 464 25.88 -15.07 10.96
N PRO A 465 26.11 -15.36 12.26
CA PRO A 465 25.07 -15.54 13.29
C PRO A 465 24.10 -14.36 13.45
N ALA A 466 24.50 -13.14 13.10
CA ALA A 466 23.66 -11.96 13.18
C ALA A 466 22.82 -11.72 11.92
N GLU A 467 23.08 -12.43 10.83
CA GLU A 467 22.40 -12.23 9.55
C GLU A 467 21.19 -13.17 9.40
N ILE A 468 20.02 -12.57 9.16
CA ILE A 468 18.82 -13.31 8.76
C ILE A 468 19.04 -13.76 7.31
N THR A 469 19.25 -15.05 7.11
CA THR A 469 19.38 -15.63 5.77
C THR A 469 18.00 -15.78 5.14
N PRO A 470 17.81 -15.40 3.87
CA PRO A 470 16.51 -15.55 3.23
C PRO A 470 16.09 -17.03 3.18
N PRO A 471 14.79 -17.31 3.27
CA PRO A 471 14.26 -18.66 3.14
C PRO A 471 14.57 -19.26 1.76
N PRO A 472 14.48 -20.61 1.61
CA PRO A 472 14.59 -21.26 0.31
C PRO A 472 13.63 -20.64 -0.71
N ALA A 473 14.01 -20.68 -1.99
CA ALA A 473 13.19 -20.12 -3.07
C ALA A 473 11.74 -20.63 -3.00
N GLY A 474 10.79 -19.69 -3.02
CA GLY A 474 9.35 -19.99 -2.92
C GLY A 474 8.85 -20.37 -1.52
N GLN A 475 9.67 -20.25 -0.47
CA GLN A 475 9.27 -20.52 0.92
C GLN A 475 9.16 -19.24 1.78
N ALA A 476 9.36 -18.06 1.18
CA ALA A 476 9.20 -16.78 1.86
C ALA A 476 7.80 -16.64 2.48
N GLY A 477 7.74 -16.28 3.75
CA GLY A 477 6.48 -16.10 4.49
C GLY A 477 5.65 -17.38 4.66
N ARG A 478 6.20 -18.59 4.40
CA ARG A 478 5.45 -19.85 4.59
C ARG A 478 5.50 -20.38 6.01
N TYR A 479 6.66 -20.27 6.65
CA TYR A 479 6.90 -20.87 7.96
C TYR A 479 7.11 -19.81 9.04
N VAL A 480 6.63 -20.11 10.23
CA VAL A 480 6.92 -19.35 11.45
C VAL A 480 7.41 -20.29 12.53
N ARG A 481 8.37 -19.84 13.34
CA ARG A 481 8.82 -20.57 14.52
C ARG A 481 7.81 -20.34 15.63
N VAL A 482 7.30 -21.43 16.19
CA VAL A 482 6.34 -21.41 17.30
C VAL A 482 7.03 -21.82 18.59
N LEU A 483 6.78 -21.09 19.68
CA LEU A 483 7.39 -21.34 20.98
C LEU A 483 6.33 -21.60 22.06
N ARG A 484 6.63 -22.54 22.94
CA ARG A 484 5.82 -22.81 24.13
C ARG A 484 6.72 -22.87 25.36
N CYS A 485 6.35 -22.08 26.37
CA CYS A 485 6.95 -22.16 27.69
C CYS A 485 6.11 -23.09 28.58
N VAL A 486 6.75 -23.98 29.31
CA VAL A 486 6.16 -24.80 30.38
C VAL A 486 6.83 -24.42 31.69
N GLU A 487 6.07 -23.78 32.58
CA GLU A 487 6.56 -23.37 33.90
C GLU A 487 6.63 -24.58 34.84
N HIS A 488 7.80 -24.81 35.45
CA HIS A 488 8.01 -25.82 36.49
C HIS A 488 8.19 -25.20 37.88
N GLY A 489 7.81 -23.93 38.04
CA GLY A 489 7.83 -23.18 39.30
C GLY A 489 9.19 -22.51 39.61
N GLU A 490 10.29 -23.27 39.60
CA GLU A 490 11.65 -22.73 39.83
C GLU A 490 12.42 -22.43 38.54
N TRP A 491 11.97 -22.97 37.41
CA TRP A 491 12.57 -22.80 36.10
C TRP A 491 11.54 -23.07 35.00
N ASP A 492 11.82 -22.54 33.82
CA ASP A 492 10.94 -22.60 32.66
C ASP A 492 11.55 -23.49 31.58
N GLU A 493 10.74 -24.38 31.01
CA GLU A 493 11.13 -25.19 29.87
C GLU A 493 10.57 -24.62 28.58
N TRP A 494 11.46 -24.34 27.63
CA TRP A 494 11.10 -23.76 26.34
C TRP A 494 11.15 -24.82 25.25
N PHE A 495 10.01 -24.99 24.58
CA PHE A 495 9.87 -25.81 23.40
C PHE A 495 9.68 -24.95 22.16
N GLN A 496 10.19 -25.43 21.05
CA GLN A 496 10.15 -24.81 19.74
C GLN A 496 9.60 -25.81 18.73
N GLY A 497 8.98 -25.28 17.68
CA GLY A 497 8.52 -26.02 16.51
C GLY A 497 8.55 -25.13 15.27
N ALA A 498 8.29 -25.73 14.11
CA ALA A 498 8.10 -25.01 12.86
C ALA A 498 6.65 -25.20 12.42
N TYR A 499 5.94 -24.09 12.20
CA TYR A 499 4.55 -24.11 11.78
C TYR A 499 4.45 -23.68 10.32
N ASP A 500 3.80 -24.50 9.49
CA ASP A 500 3.50 -24.21 8.09
C ASP A 500 2.17 -23.43 8.01
N MET A 501 2.24 -22.16 7.65
CA MET A 501 1.08 -21.27 7.53
C MET A 501 0.25 -21.54 6.27
N VAL A 502 0.80 -22.23 5.27
CA VAL A 502 0.08 -22.62 4.05
C VAL A 502 -0.72 -23.90 4.31
N GLU A 503 -0.07 -24.92 4.90
CA GLU A 503 -0.73 -26.19 5.24
C GLU A 503 -1.49 -26.15 6.57
N ARG A 504 -1.34 -25.07 7.35
CA ARG A 504 -1.98 -24.81 8.65
C ARG A 504 -1.75 -25.96 9.65
N ARG A 505 -0.49 -26.35 9.81
CA ARG A 505 -0.06 -27.40 10.75
C ARG A 505 1.34 -27.16 11.27
N GLU A 506 1.68 -27.78 12.41
CA GLU A 506 3.07 -27.95 12.83
C GLU A 506 3.78 -28.86 11.81
N ALA A 507 4.67 -28.29 10.99
CA ALA A 507 5.56 -29.03 10.11
C ALA A 507 6.59 -29.82 10.94
N LEU A 508 7.12 -29.19 11.99
CA LEU A 508 7.89 -29.87 13.02
C LEU A 508 7.22 -29.62 14.38
N PRO A 509 6.89 -30.67 15.17
CA PRO A 509 6.14 -30.50 16.40
C PRO A 509 6.81 -29.56 17.40
N CYS A 510 6.01 -28.71 18.06
CA CYS A 510 6.46 -27.78 19.11
C CYS A 510 6.83 -28.51 20.41
N LYS A 511 7.89 -29.32 20.34
CA LYS A 511 8.43 -30.19 21.38
C LYS A 511 9.96 -30.27 21.33
N GLN A 512 10.59 -29.49 20.45
CA GLN A 512 12.05 -29.48 20.29
C GLN A 512 12.65 -28.42 21.20
N HIS A 513 13.91 -28.59 21.62
CA HIS A 513 14.60 -27.55 22.39
C HIS A 513 15.25 -26.50 21.47
N MET A 514 15.59 -26.87 20.24
CA MET A 514 16.06 -25.95 19.19
C MET A 514 15.54 -26.39 17.83
N VAL A 515 15.16 -25.42 17.00
CA VAL A 515 14.74 -25.63 15.60
C VAL A 515 15.40 -24.59 14.71
N PHE A 516 16.07 -25.07 13.66
CA PHE A 516 16.61 -24.25 12.58
C PHE A 516 16.12 -24.78 11.24
N GLY A 517 15.87 -23.87 10.29
CA GLY A 517 15.68 -24.24 8.90
C GLY A 517 17.01 -24.69 8.32
N LEU A 518 17.05 -25.86 7.67
CA LEU A 518 18.26 -26.41 7.06
C LEU A 518 18.09 -26.51 5.56
N MET A 519 19.02 -25.94 4.80
CA MET A 519 19.03 -25.99 3.33
C MET A 519 20.15 -26.89 2.82
N TRP A 520 19.86 -27.71 1.81
CA TRP A 520 20.86 -28.45 1.07
C TRP A 520 20.40 -28.70 -0.37
N LYS A 521 21.29 -28.46 -1.35
CA LYS A 521 20.92 -28.46 -2.77
C LYS A 521 19.70 -27.54 -3.01
N ASP A 522 18.68 -28.04 -3.72
CA ASP A 522 17.43 -27.33 -4.03
C ASP A 522 16.28 -27.73 -3.07
N THR A 523 16.61 -28.21 -1.86
CA THR A 523 15.62 -28.67 -0.88
C THR A 523 15.94 -28.16 0.52
N HIS A 524 14.98 -28.35 1.43
CA HIS A 524 15.05 -27.89 2.80
C HIS A 524 14.39 -28.87 3.77
N GLY A 525 14.66 -28.65 5.05
CA GLY A 525 14.11 -29.39 6.16
C GLY A 525 14.44 -28.71 7.48
N TRP A 526 14.50 -29.49 8.55
CA TRP A 526 14.65 -28.98 9.90
C TRP A 526 15.83 -29.64 10.59
N LEU A 527 16.78 -28.82 11.04
CA LEU A 527 17.78 -29.25 12.02
C LEU A 527 17.17 -29.05 13.41
N SER A 528 17.07 -30.13 14.17
CA SER A 528 16.41 -30.12 15.47
C SER A 528 17.30 -30.73 16.54
N ALA A 529 17.17 -30.20 17.76
CA ALA A 529 17.79 -30.79 18.94
C ALA A 529 16.75 -31.00 20.05
N VAL A 530 16.85 -32.15 20.72
CA VAL A 530 15.99 -32.53 21.84
C VAL A 530 16.81 -32.95 23.04
N THR A 531 16.27 -32.71 24.23
CA THR A 531 16.81 -33.30 25.45
C THR A 531 16.36 -34.76 25.52
N PRO A 532 17.29 -35.73 25.56
CA PRO A 532 16.94 -37.14 25.56
C PRO A 532 16.48 -37.63 26.94
N GLU A 533 15.77 -38.76 26.97
CA GLU A 533 15.45 -39.44 28.24
C GLU A 533 16.71 -39.97 28.94
N GLN A 534 17.74 -40.31 28.18
CA GLN A 534 19.03 -40.81 28.67
C GLN A 534 20.16 -39.95 28.10
N ALA A 535 20.97 -39.38 28.99
CA ALA A 535 22.14 -38.61 28.60
C ALA A 535 23.20 -39.51 27.93
N SER A 536 23.93 -38.94 26.97
CA SER A 536 25.10 -39.57 26.35
C SER A 536 26.36 -38.82 26.76
N ASP A 537 27.38 -39.54 27.23
CA ASP A 537 28.71 -38.97 27.53
C ASP A 537 29.42 -38.43 26.27
N HIS A 538 28.87 -38.68 25.09
CA HIS A 538 29.40 -38.23 23.81
C HIS A 538 28.77 -36.93 23.31
N SER A 539 27.69 -36.46 23.94
CA SER A 539 27.01 -35.22 23.56
C SER A 539 27.64 -34.02 24.29
N PRO A 540 28.15 -33.00 23.56
CA PRO A 540 28.84 -31.87 24.16
C PRO A 540 27.93 -30.99 25.04
N ASP A 541 26.62 -30.98 24.78
CA ASP A 541 25.62 -30.18 25.52
C ASP A 541 24.46 -31.02 26.06
N GLY A 542 24.59 -32.35 26.02
CA GLY A 542 23.56 -33.29 26.48
C GLY A 542 22.33 -33.38 25.56
N LEU A 543 22.35 -32.76 24.39
CA LEU A 543 21.26 -32.83 23.41
C LEU A 543 21.48 -33.95 22.41
N HIS A 544 20.39 -34.48 21.87
CA HIS A 544 20.41 -35.33 20.69
C HIS A 544 19.91 -34.55 19.48
N ILE A 545 20.65 -34.66 18.38
CA ILE A 545 20.45 -33.92 17.14
C ILE A 545 19.84 -34.84 16.11
N GLY A 546 18.82 -34.34 15.40
CA GLY A 546 18.16 -35.01 14.29
C GLY A 546 17.95 -34.06 13.12
N ILE A 547 17.65 -34.64 11.96
CA ILE A 547 17.35 -33.91 10.73
C ILE A 547 16.00 -34.41 10.20
N ALA A 548 15.02 -33.53 10.12
CA ALA A 548 13.72 -33.82 9.53
C ALA A 548 13.60 -33.23 8.12
N GLN A 549 12.79 -33.86 7.28
CA GLN A 549 12.35 -33.32 6.00
C GLN A 549 11.35 -32.18 6.22
N ALA A 550 11.09 -31.38 5.18
CA ALA A 550 10.15 -30.25 5.24
C ALA A 550 8.76 -30.61 5.77
N ASP A 551 8.28 -31.84 5.51
CA ASP A 551 6.98 -32.33 5.96
C ASP A 551 6.95 -32.77 7.43
N GLY A 552 8.10 -32.84 8.10
CA GLY A 552 8.27 -33.28 9.49
C GLY A 552 8.74 -34.71 9.68
N ALA A 553 8.83 -35.51 8.61
CA ALA A 553 9.34 -36.88 8.71
C ALA A 553 10.85 -36.85 9.02
N TRP A 554 11.30 -37.67 9.97
CA TRP A 554 12.73 -37.77 10.27
C TRP A 554 13.48 -38.40 9.10
N LEU A 555 14.37 -37.61 8.50
CA LEU A 555 15.38 -38.11 7.56
C LEU A 555 16.47 -38.87 8.32
N HIS A 556 16.86 -38.30 9.47
CA HIS A 556 17.74 -38.90 10.47
C HIS A 556 17.16 -38.58 11.86
N GLU A 557 16.76 -39.61 12.60
CA GLU A 557 16.18 -39.49 13.94
C GLU A 557 17.11 -38.72 14.91
N PRO A 558 16.58 -38.07 15.96
CA PRO A 558 17.37 -37.35 16.94
C PRO A 558 18.08 -38.31 17.91
N VAL A 559 19.07 -39.03 17.38
CA VAL A 559 19.88 -40.05 18.07
C VAL A 559 21.39 -39.82 17.87
N TYR A 560 21.76 -38.60 17.49
CA TYR A 560 23.15 -38.22 17.26
C TYR A 560 23.62 -37.21 18.30
N ALA A 561 24.76 -37.49 18.91
CA ALA A 561 25.42 -36.58 19.84
C ALA A 561 25.97 -35.34 19.12
N TRP A 562 26.47 -35.52 17.90
CA TRP A 562 26.85 -34.44 16.98
C TRP A 562 26.80 -34.91 15.52
N ILE A 563 26.60 -33.98 14.59
CA ILE A 563 26.58 -34.22 13.14
C ILE A 563 27.54 -33.24 12.46
N GLY A 564 28.43 -33.73 11.61
CA GLY A 564 29.43 -32.96 10.88
C GLY A 564 30.63 -32.58 11.75
N VAL A 565 30.38 -31.82 12.80
CA VAL A 565 31.40 -31.26 13.70
C VAL A 565 31.04 -31.51 15.17
N PRO A 566 32.02 -31.80 16.05
CA PRO A 566 31.79 -32.15 17.45
C PRO A 566 31.62 -30.92 18.35
N GLU A 567 30.79 -29.96 17.93
CA GLU A 567 30.48 -28.76 18.71
C GLU A 567 29.02 -28.74 19.21
N SER A 568 28.76 -27.96 20.26
CA SER A 568 27.43 -27.77 20.83
C SER A 568 26.56 -26.87 19.94
N LEU A 569 25.31 -27.25 19.71
CA LEU A 569 24.34 -26.40 19.01
C LEU A 569 23.89 -25.16 19.82
N ARG A 570 24.43 -24.98 21.03
CA ARG A 570 24.23 -23.77 21.85
C ARG A 570 25.35 -22.75 21.67
N THR A 571 26.44 -23.09 20.99
CA THR A 571 27.53 -22.15 20.68
C THR A 571 27.42 -21.69 19.23
N GLY A 572 27.87 -20.45 18.94
CA GLY A 572 27.89 -19.95 17.56
C GLY A 572 28.60 -20.91 16.61
N ASP A 573 29.77 -21.43 17.01
CA ASP A 573 30.53 -22.40 16.20
C ASP A 573 29.71 -23.64 15.84
N GLY A 574 28.95 -24.21 16.78
CA GLY A 574 28.11 -25.38 16.48
C GLY A 574 26.86 -25.05 15.68
N VAL A 575 26.18 -23.93 15.97
CA VAL A 575 25.00 -23.47 15.21
C VAL A 575 25.33 -23.30 13.72
N HIS A 576 26.53 -22.86 13.36
CA HIS A 576 26.93 -22.69 11.95
C HIS A 576 27.71 -23.88 11.38
N GLY A 577 28.63 -24.45 12.16
CA GLY A 577 29.51 -25.53 11.73
C GLY A 577 28.75 -26.79 11.36
N VAL A 578 27.73 -27.15 12.15
CA VAL A 578 26.89 -28.34 11.93
C VAL A 578 26.12 -28.24 10.59
N PRO A 579 25.26 -27.22 10.37
CA PRO A 579 24.58 -27.06 9.08
C PRO A 579 25.53 -26.93 7.89
N SER A 580 26.64 -26.20 8.05
CA SER A 580 27.60 -25.98 6.96
C SER A 580 28.26 -27.28 6.52
N ALA A 581 28.65 -28.13 7.48
CA ALA A 581 29.21 -29.45 7.18
C ALA A 581 28.18 -30.35 6.48
N ILE A 582 26.93 -30.36 6.98
CA ILE A 582 25.84 -31.13 6.36
C ILE A 582 25.60 -30.67 4.92
N ALA A 583 25.36 -29.38 4.71
CA ALA A 583 25.09 -28.80 3.41
C ALA A 583 26.25 -29.02 2.43
N HIS A 584 27.50 -28.84 2.88
CA HIS A 584 28.69 -29.07 2.07
C HIS A 584 28.80 -30.53 1.60
N CYS A 585 28.80 -31.50 2.53
CA CYS A 585 28.92 -32.92 2.20
C CYS A 585 27.79 -33.37 1.26
N TRP A 586 26.54 -33.02 1.60
CA TRP A 586 25.38 -33.44 0.83
C TRP A 586 25.31 -32.81 -0.56
N SER A 587 25.75 -31.56 -0.73
CA SER A 587 25.84 -30.92 -2.05
C SER A 587 26.76 -31.69 -3.01
N GLN A 588 27.82 -32.32 -2.48
CA GLN A 588 28.76 -33.14 -3.23
C GLN A 588 28.36 -34.62 -3.35
N GLY A 589 27.20 -35.00 -2.81
CA GLY A 589 26.75 -36.40 -2.77
C GLY A 589 27.57 -37.27 -1.81
N GLN A 590 28.27 -36.66 -0.86
CA GLN A 590 29.02 -37.34 0.18
C GLN A 590 28.20 -37.50 1.45
N ALA A 591 28.55 -38.49 2.27
CA ALA A 591 27.96 -38.67 3.59
C ALA A 591 28.60 -37.71 4.61
N VAL A 592 27.80 -37.14 5.50
CA VAL A 592 28.30 -36.33 6.62
C VAL A 592 28.60 -37.25 7.82
N PRO A 593 29.80 -37.15 8.44
CA PRO A 593 30.10 -37.94 9.63
C PRO A 593 29.23 -37.51 10.81
N ALA A 594 28.80 -38.45 11.63
CA ALA A 594 28.01 -38.17 12.84
C ALA A 594 28.38 -39.17 13.95
N MET A 595 28.36 -38.70 15.19
CA MET A 595 28.49 -39.56 16.35
C MET A 595 27.11 -39.97 16.83
N HIS A 596 26.81 -41.25 16.74
CA HIS A 596 25.60 -41.79 17.36
C HIS A 596 25.76 -41.81 18.89
N VAL A 597 24.66 -41.71 19.62
CA VAL A 597 24.65 -41.58 21.09
C VAL A 597 25.20 -42.80 21.83
N ASP A 598 25.36 -43.93 21.14
CA ASP A 598 26.05 -45.14 21.60
C ASP A 598 27.58 -45.07 21.48
N GLY A 599 28.14 -43.94 21.02
CA GLY A 599 29.56 -43.72 20.81
C GLY A 599 30.10 -44.25 19.49
N ALA A 600 29.24 -44.75 18.61
CA ALA A 600 29.67 -45.27 17.31
C ALA A 600 29.56 -44.20 16.21
N MET A 601 30.59 -44.13 15.37
CA MET A 601 30.55 -43.30 14.18
C MET A 601 29.55 -43.83 13.15
N ARG A 602 28.85 -42.90 12.51
CA ARG A 602 27.90 -43.11 11.42
C ARG A 602 28.17 -42.08 10.32
N TYR A 603 27.72 -42.38 9.11
CA TYR A 603 27.85 -41.51 7.95
C TYR A 603 26.47 -41.34 7.31
N LEU A 604 25.93 -40.13 7.38
CA LEU A 604 24.54 -39.80 7.07
C LEU A 604 24.43 -39.26 5.64
N HIS A 605 23.52 -39.81 4.85
CA HIS A 605 23.26 -39.38 3.47
C HIS A 605 22.01 -38.51 3.37
N ALA A 606 21.98 -37.62 2.38
CA ALA A 606 20.83 -36.75 2.11
C ALA A 606 19.53 -37.48 1.73
N ASP A 607 19.63 -38.77 1.40
CA ASP A 607 18.50 -39.65 1.07
C ASP A 607 18.04 -40.52 2.25
N GLY A 608 18.57 -40.26 3.45
CA GLY A 608 18.22 -40.99 4.69
C GLY A 608 19.03 -42.26 4.92
N ARG A 609 19.91 -42.66 4.00
CA ARG A 609 20.79 -43.82 4.24
C ARG A 609 21.82 -43.52 5.33
N VAL A 610 22.12 -44.53 6.14
CA VAL A 610 23.13 -44.49 7.19
C VAL A 610 24.16 -45.59 6.93
N GLN A 611 25.45 -45.21 6.89
CA GLN A 611 26.57 -46.15 6.79
C GLN A 611 27.33 -46.23 8.11
N THR A 612 27.88 -47.39 8.42
CA THR A 612 28.67 -47.66 9.65
C THR A 612 30.17 -47.73 9.41
N GLU A 613 30.60 -47.70 8.15
CA GLU A 613 32.01 -47.72 7.75
C GLU A 613 32.29 -46.54 6.80
N PRO A 614 33.45 -45.87 6.92
CA PRO A 614 33.85 -44.84 5.96
C PRO A 614 34.09 -45.45 4.57
N GLN A 615 33.63 -44.76 3.52
CA GLN A 615 33.98 -45.08 2.12
C GLN A 615 35.35 -44.55 1.72
#